data_AF-A0A7V3NY53-F1
#
_entry.id   AF-A0A7V3NY53-F1
#
_cell.length_a   1.000
_cell.length_b   1.000
_cell.length_c   1.000
_cell.angle_alpha   90.00
_cell.angle_beta   90.00
_cell.angle_gamma   90.00
#
_symmetry.space_group_name_H-M   'P 1'
#
loop_
_entity.id
_entity.type
_entity.pdbx_description
1 polymer ?
#
loop_
_entity_poly.entity_id
_entity_poly.type
_entity_poly.pdbx_seq_one_letter_code
_entity_poly.pdbx_strand_id
1 'polypeptide(L)'
;MDFLSPISKRKKIKVLFLSLCSLIIFSNSCALEKKKERPAPVFMPSSQHQHCQKIIGPPRIERISEHVWLAIGYDLANTVLIHTRAGNVIVDPAMSPEAAR
;
A
#
# COMPACT_ATOMS: atom_id res chain seq x y z
N MET A 1 -7.17 62.84 -24.78
CA MET A 1 -6.91 62.19 -23.49
C MET A 1 -7.99 61.15 -23.29
N ASP A 2 -7.54 59.92 -23.05
CA ASP A 2 -8.25 58.78 -22.45
C ASP A 2 -9.37 58.08 -23.23
N PHE A 3 -8.97 57.17 -24.13
CA PHE A 3 -9.81 56.05 -24.57
C PHE A 3 -9.03 54.73 -24.44
N LEU A 4 -8.73 54.34 -23.20
CA LEU A 4 -8.16 53.03 -22.90
C LEU A 4 -9.07 52.23 -21.95
N SER A 5 -9.35 51.00 -22.39
CA SER A 5 -9.84 49.83 -21.64
C SER A 5 -11.36 49.61 -21.55
N PRO A 6 -11.83 48.49 -22.12
CA PRO A 6 -12.34 47.43 -21.24
C PRO A 6 -12.00 45.98 -21.66
N ILE A 7 -11.39 45.76 -22.83
CA ILE A 7 -11.29 44.41 -23.42
C ILE A 7 -10.18 43.55 -22.76
N SER A 8 -9.09 44.18 -22.31
CA SER A 8 -7.93 43.48 -21.71
C SER A 8 -8.23 42.90 -20.31
N LYS A 9 -9.08 43.56 -19.51
CA LYS A 9 -9.42 43.12 -18.15
C LYS A 9 -10.25 41.83 -18.14
N ARG A 10 -11.17 41.66 -19.10
CA ARG A 10 -12.06 40.47 -19.18
C ARG A 10 -11.31 39.19 -19.54
N LYS A 11 -10.24 39.27 -20.36
CA LYS A 11 -9.41 38.11 -20.71
C LYS A 11 -8.55 37.65 -19.53
N LYS A 12 -7.95 38.59 -18.79
CA LYS A 12 -7.14 38.28 -17.60
C LYS A 12 -7.95 37.62 -16.48
N ILE A 13 -9.20 38.06 -16.26
CA ILE A 13 -10.09 37.47 -15.25
C ILE A 13 -10.47 36.03 -15.62
N LYS A 14 -10.78 35.75 -16.89
CA LYS A 14 -11.12 34.38 -17.34
C LYS A 14 -9.94 33.41 -17.24
N VAL A 15 -8.74 33.86 -17.61
CA VAL A 15 -7.51 33.03 -17.50
C VAL A 15 -7.13 32.78 -16.04
N LEU A 16 -7.28 33.78 -15.17
CA LEU A 16 -7.05 33.63 -13.72
C LEU A 16 -8.05 32.65 -13.09
N PHE A 17 -9.33 32.70 -13.48
CA PHE A 17 -10.36 31.78 -12.99
C PHE A 17 -10.13 30.34 -13.44
N LEU A 18 -9.77 30.13 -14.72
CA LEU A 18 -9.46 28.79 -15.24
C LEU A 18 -8.22 28.17 -14.59
N SER A 19 -7.19 28.97 -14.33
CA SER A 19 -5.98 28.53 -13.62
C SER A 19 -6.25 28.19 -12.16
N LEU A 20 -7.16 28.91 -11.49
CA LEU A 20 -7.50 28.65 -10.09
C LEU A 20 -8.33 27.37 -9.94
N CYS A 21 -9.26 27.11 -10.87
CA CYS A 21 -10.04 25.88 -10.88
C CYS A 21 -9.19 24.63 -11.12
N SER A 22 -8.16 24.67 -11.98
CA SER A 22 -7.29 23.51 -12.17
C SER A 22 -6.49 23.18 -10.90
N LEU A 23 -6.00 24.20 -10.19
CA LEU A 23 -5.24 24.01 -8.95
C LEU A 23 -6.08 23.30 -7.85
N ILE A 24 -7.37 23.62 -7.75
CA ILE A 24 -8.30 23.04 -6.76
C ILE A 24 -8.67 21.59 -7.11
N ILE A 25 -8.74 21.25 -8.40
CA ILE A 25 -9.03 19.88 -8.86
C ILE A 25 -7.83 18.96 -8.65
N PHE A 26 -6.60 19.44 -8.84
CA PHE A 26 -5.39 18.63 -8.62
C PHE A 26 -5.03 18.42 -7.13
N SER A 27 -5.47 19.29 -6.22
CA SER A 27 -5.11 19.19 -4.79
C SER A 27 -5.96 18.20 -3.97
N ASN A 28 -7.11 17.76 -4.47
CA ASN A 28 -8.05 16.93 -3.69
C ASN A 28 -8.06 15.45 -4.08
N SER A 29 -7.15 15.00 -4.94
CA SER A 29 -7.10 13.61 -5.40
C SER A 29 -6.24 12.69 -4.52
N CYS A 30 -6.10 12.99 -3.22
CA CYS A 30 -5.37 12.15 -2.29
C CYS A 30 -6.13 11.99 -0.96
N ALA A 31 -6.31 10.73 -0.55
CA ALA A 31 -6.77 10.28 0.76
C ALA A 31 -8.28 10.31 1.06
N LEU A 32 -9.04 9.42 0.41
CA LEU A 32 -10.08 8.69 1.15
C LEU A 32 -9.42 7.47 1.78
N GLU A 33 -8.87 7.66 2.98
CA GLU A 33 -8.36 6.59 3.81
C GLU A 33 -9.55 5.75 4.28
N LYS A 34 -9.79 4.61 3.62
CA LYS A 34 -10.80 3.66 4.08
C LYS A 34 -10.32 3.09 5.41
N LYS A 35 -10.92 3.56 6.50
CA LYS A 35 -10.72 3.01 7.85
C LYS A 35 -11.03 1.51 7.80
N LYS A 36 -9.99 0.68 7.81
CA LYS A 36 -10.13 -0.78 7.82
C LYS A 36 -10.78 -1.17 9.15
N GLU A 37 -12.09 -1.44 9.12
CA GLU A 37 -12.78 -2.04 10.25
C GLU A 37 -12.06 -3.34 10.59
N ARG A 38 -11.54 -3.43 11.82
CA ARG A 38 -11.01 -4.69 12.31
C ARG A 38 -12.20 -5.64 12.45
N PRO A 39 -12.18 -6.81 11.82
CA PRO A 39 -13.22 -7.80 12.05
C PRO A 39 -13.29 -8.11 13.54
N ALA A 40 -14.50 -8.39 14.03
CA ALA A 40 -14.71 -8.81 15.41
C ALA A 40 -13.78 -9.99 15.74
N PRO A 41 -13.26 -10.07 16.99
CA PRO A 41 -12.38 -11.16 17.37
C PRO A 41 -13.09 -12.50 17.16
N VAL A 42 -12.57 -13.31 16.24
CA VAL A 42 -13.05 -14.67 16.00
C VAL A 42 -12.74 -15.48 17.26
N PHE A 43 -13.77 -16.06 17.87
CA PHE A 43 -13.60 -16.94 19.02
C PHE A 43 -12.88 -18.21 18.55
N MET A 44 -11.58 -18.27 18.78
CA MET A 44 -10.76 -19.43 18.47
C MET A 44 -10.76 -20.36 19.69
N PRO A 45 -11.13 -21.65 19.55
CA PRO A 45 -11.00 -22.62 20.63
C PRO A 45 -9.58 -22.63 21.19
N SER A 46 -9.44 -22.71 22.52
CA SER A 46 -8.14 -22.63 23.22
C SER A 46 -7.10 -23.64 22.71
N SER A 47 -7.55 -24.82 22.26
CA SER A 47 -6.70 -25.86 21.67
C SER A 47 -6.03 -25.42 20.36
N GLN A 48 -6.72 -24.65 19.51
CA GLN A 48 -6.17 -24.12 18.27
C GLN A 48 -5.19 -22.97 18.54
N HIS A 49 -5.50 -22.13 19.52
CA HIS A 49 -4.60 -21.05 19.93
C HIS A 49 -3.26 -21.59 20.42
N GLN A 50 -3.29 -22.62 21.29
CA GLN A 50 -2.09 -23.30 21.75
C GLN A 50 -1.33 -24.00 20.62
N HIS A 51 -2.05 -24.60 19.67
CA HIS A 51 -1.44 -25.21 18.49
C HIS A 51 -0.69 -24.18 17.64
N CYS A 52 -1.30 -23.03 17.33
CA CYS A 52 -0.66 -21.94 16.59
C CYS A 52 0.58 -21.42 17.33
N GLN A 53 0.49 -21.17 18.64
CA GLN A 53 1.63 -20.70 19.42
C GLN A 53 2.79 -21.68 19.45
N LYS A 54 2.50 -22.98 19.59
CA LYS A 54 3.54 -24.01 19.75
C LYS A 54 4.16 -24.45 18.43
N ILE A 55 3.37 -24.53 17.35
CA ILE A 55 3.81 -25.10 16.06
C ILE A 55 4.27 -24.00 15.11
N ILE A 56 3.52 -22.90 14.98
CA ILE A 56 3.86 -21.82 14.04
C ILE A 56 4.85 -20.86 14.70
N GLY A 57 4.58 -20.47 15.94
CA GLY A 57 5.39 -19.49 16.66
C GLY A 57 5.24 -18.06 16.11
N PRO A 58 6.09 -17.12 16.55
CA PRO A 58 6.05 -15.74 16.07
C PRO A 58 6.55 -15.62 14.62
N PRO A 59 6.14 -14.55 13.90
CA PRO A 59 6.65 -14.24 12.57
C PRO A 59 8.17 -14.08 12.56
N ARG A 60 8.83 -14.63 11.53
CA ARG A 60 10.30 -14.63 11.43
C ARG A 60 10.79 -14.98 10.03
N ILE A 61 12.04 -14.64 9.74
CA ILE A 61 12.73 -15.08 8.52
C ILE A 61 13.69 -16.21 8.90
N GLU A 62 13.59 -17.34 8.21
CA GLU A 62 14.48 -18.48 8.38
C GLU A 62 15.22 -18.79 7.09
N ARG A 63 16.52 -19.09 7.19
CA ARG A 63 17.32 -19.61 6.09
C ARG A 63 17.29 -21.13 6.16
N ILE A 64 16.63 -21.78 5.20
CA ILE A 64 16.51 -23.25 5.18
C ILE A 64 17.63 -23.93 4.37
N SER A 65 18.31 -23.17 3.51
CA SER A 65 19.52 -23.62 2.80
C SER A 65 20.35 -22.42 2.37
N GLU A 66 21.52 -22.66 1.75
CA GLU A 66 22.47 -21.60 1.41
C GLU A 66 21.82 -20.44 0.60
N HIS A 67 20.85 -20.75 -0.25
CA HIS A 67 20.25 -19.76 -1.14
C HIS A 67 18.73 -19.67 -1.01
N VAL A 68 18.15 -20.22 0.06
CA VAL A 68 16.69 -20.26 0.24
C VAL A 68 16.30 -19.75 1.62
N TRP A 69 15.40 -18.77 1.62
CA TRP A 69 14.84 -18.14 2.82
C TRP A 69 13.32 -18.19 2.79
N LEU A 70 12.73 -18.38 3.97
CA LEU A 70 11.29 -18.35 4.19
C LEU A 70 10.93 -17.18 5.11
N ALA A 71 9.97 -16.37 4.71
CA ALA A 71 9.24 -15.47 5.60
C ALA A 71 8.03 -16.24 6.15
N ILE A 72 8.09 -16.60 7.44
CA ILE A 72 7.10 -17.43 8.11
C ILE A 72 6.19 -16.55 8.96
N GLY A 73 4.87 -16.76 8.87
CA GLY A 73 3.88 -16.13 9.75
C GLY A 73 3.59 -14.65 9.48
N TYR A 74 4.15 -14.06 8.41
CA TYR A 74 3.81 -12.72 7.94
C TYR A 74 2.51 -12.68 7.13
N ASP A 75 2.12 -13.84 6.59
CA ASP A 75 0.85 -14.06 5.91
C ASP A 75 0.33 -15.48 6.22
N LEU A 76 -0.81 -15.87 5.66
CA LEU A 76 -1.37 -17.23 5.81
C LEU A 76 -0.46 -18.31 5.21
N ALA A 77 0.28 -17.98 4.15
CA ALA A 77 1.30 -18.83 3.53
C ALA A 77 2.69 -18.20 3.69
N ASN A 78 3.73 -19.03 3.61
CA ASN A 78 5.10 -18.54 3.66
C ASN A 78 5.50 -17.97 2.31
N THR A 79 6.17 -16.81 2.31
CA THR A 79 6.86 -16.34 1.10
C THR A 79 8.27 -16.92 1.07
N VAL A 80 8.67 -17.49 -0.07
CA VAL A 80 10.01 -18.06 -0.28
C VAL A 80 10.82 -17.15 -1.18
N LEU A 81 12.04 -16.82 -0.74
CA LEU A 81 13.06 -16.19 -1.56
C LEU A 81 14.13 -17.22 -1.91
N ILE A 82 14.37 -17.41 -3.21
CA ILE A 82 15.47 -18.21 -3.73
C ILE A 82 16.43 -17.26 -4.45
N HIS A 83 17.66 -17.15 -3.92
CA HIS A 83 18.70 -16.36 -4.55
C HIS A 83 19.44 -17.19 -5.60
N THR A 84 19.61 -16.65 -6.79
CA THR A 84 20.36 -17.28 -7.88
C THR A 84 21.38 -16.30 -8.44
N ARG A 85 22.33 -16.79 -9.25
CA ARG A 85 23.32 -15.93 -9.91
C ARG A 85 22.69 -14.92 -10.88
N ALA A 86 21.51 -15.23 -11.43
CA ALA A 86 20.81 -14.36 -12.38
C ALA A 86 19.86 -13.37 -11.70
N GLY A 87 19.61 -13.52 -10.39
CA GLY A 87 18.64 -12.74 -9.64
C GLY A 87 17.82 -13.59 -8.68
N ASN A 88 16.66 -13.08 -8.29
CA ASN A 88 15.82 -13.68 -7.27
C ASN A 88 14.59 -14.36 -7.88
N VAL A 89 14.20 -15.51 -7.33
CA VAL A 89 12.89 -16.12 -7.54
C VAL A 89 12.10 -15.99 -6.25
N ILE A 90 10.87 -15.47 -6.36
CA ILE A 90 9.95 -15.32 -5.24
C ILE A 90 8.78 -16.28 -5.47
N VAL A 91 8.48 -17.11 -4.48
CA VAL A 91 7.34 -18.04 -4.49
C VAL A 91 6.34 -17.61 -3.42
N ASP A 92 5.05 -17.66 -3.75
CA ASP A 92 3.94 -17.22 -2.91
C ASP A 92 4.13 -15.80 -2.33
N PRO A 93 4.14 -14.75 -3.20
CA PRO A 93 4.44 -13.38 -2.81
C PRO A 93 3.27 -12.69 -2.09
N ALA A 94 2.90 -13.23 -0.91
CA ALA A 94 1.79 -12.78 -0.07
C ALA A 94 0.44 -12.66 -0.80
N MET A 95 -0.62 -12.33 -0.06
CA MET A 95 -1.97 -12.14 -0.61
C MET A 95 -2.21 -10.73 -1.14
N SER A 96 -1.33 -9.77 -0.85
CA SER A 96 -1.46 -8.38 -1.30
C SER A 96 -0.11 -7.64 -1.34
N PRO A 97 0.03 -6.58 -2.16
CA PRO A 97 1.24 -5.75 -2.17
C PRO A 97 1.59 -5.15 -0.81
N GLU A 98 0.58 -4.80 0.01
CA GLU A 98 0.79 -4.28 1.36
C GLU A 98 1.41 -5.33 2.29
N ALA A 99 1.00 -6.60 2.15
CA ALA A 99 1.55 -7.72 2.93
C ALA A 99 2.95 -8.14 2.45
N ALA A 100 3.34 -7.76 1.23
CA ALA A 100 4.63 -8.09 0.64
C ALA A 100 5.72 -7.01 0.84
N ARG A 101 5.39 -5.88 1.50
CA ARG A 101 6.34 -4.80 1.83
C ARG A 101 6.93 -4.98 3.21
#